data_AF-A0A0X3VYU8-F1
#
_entry.id   AF-A0A0X3VYU8-F1
#
_cell.length_a   1.000
_cell.length_b   1.000
_cell.length_c   1.000
_cell.angle_alpha   90.00
_cell.angle_beta   90.00
_cell.angle_gamma   90.00
#
_symmetry.space_group_name_H-M   'P 1'
#
loop_
_entity.id
_entity.type
_entity.pdbx_description
1 polymer ?
#
loop_
_entity_poly.entity_id
_entity_poly.type
_entity_poly.pdbx_seq_one_letter_code
_entity_poly.pdbx_strand_id
1 'polypeptide(L)'
;MSDATEREAPEVDADAWAKACAEDLAAEKARRRERYGQPPGSAAEELRKLVDAVSEKLSGLQAPLLGAVAQGAVEQTLKQVVREAKAAVEPVIERNPDVFDHLAAAGSELLAAYRSAAGSQESRWTRGGADGAAGDPARGGDRGDEGPSAGEHIDLD
;
A
#
# COMPACT_ATOMS: atom_id res chain seq x y z
N MET A 1 -48.20 -38.41 36.66
CA MET A 1 -48.15 -36.93 36.70
C MET A 1 -47.21 -36.52 35.57
N SER A 2 -47.76 -36.25 34.39
CA SER A 2 -47.00 -35.85 33.19
C SER A 2 -47.41 -34.43 32.85
N ASP A 3 -46.51 -33.47 33.05
CA ASP A 3 -46.49 -32.08 32.52
C ASP A 3 -45.32 -31.36 33.23
N ALA A 4 -44.51 -30.45 32.70
CA ALA A 4 -44.35 -29.85 31.39
C ALA A 4 -42.92 -29.29 31.38
N THR A 5 -42.01 -29.85 30.57
CA THR A 5 -40.79 -29.13 30.17
C THR A 5 -40.48 -29.44 28.71
N GLU A 6 -41.51 -29.39 27.87
CA GLU A 6 -41.30 -29.22 26.43
C GLU A 6 -41.14 -27.72 26.19
N ARG A 7 -39.94 -27.21 26.51
CA ARG A 7 -39.54 -25.89 26.05
C ARG A 7 -39.20 -26.07 24.57
N GLU A 8 -40.08 -25.64 23.67
CA GLU A 8 -39.78 -25.51 22.24
C GLU A 8 -38.40 -24.88 22.11
N ALA A 9 -37.47 -25.65 21.51
CA ALA A 9 -36.15 -25.13 21.21
C ALA A 9 -36.33 -23.94 20.27
N PRO A 10 -35.74 -22.76 20.56
CA PRO A 10 -35.83 -21.65 19.63
C PRO A 10 -35.23 -22.10 18.29
N GLU A 11 -35.98 -21.97 17.20
CA GLU A 11 -35.45 -22.19 15.86
C GLU A 11 -34.25 -21.25 15.69
N VAL A 12 -33.05 -21.83 15.70
CA VAL A 12 -31.81 -21.10 15.50
C VAL A 12 -31.75 -20.80 14.01
N ASP A 13 -32.05 -19.56 13.64
CA ASP A 13 -31.88 -19.06 12.29
C ASP A 13 -30.41 -19.21 11.88
N ALA A 14 -30.16 -20.16 10.98
CA ALA A 14 -28.83 -20.49 10.51
C ALA A 14 -28.14 -19.29 9.84
N ASP A 15 -28.90 -18.30 9.37
CA ASP A 15 -28.41 -17.13 8.66
C ASP A 15 -28.22 -15.90 9.58
N ALA A 16 -28.64 -15.98 10.85
CA ALA A 16 -28.54 -14.84 11.78
C ALA A 16 -27.08 -14.40 12.00
N TRP A 17 -26.14 -15.35 12.05
CA TRP A 17 -24.71 -15.04 12.18
C TRP A 17 -24.16 -14.43 10.90
N ALA A 18 -24.53 -14.99 9.73
CA ALA A 18 -24.11 -14.45 8.44
C ALA A 18 -24.60 -13.00 8.24
N LYS A 19 -25.84 -12.72 8.66
CA LYS A 19 -26.42 -11.37 8.64
C LYS A 19 -25.68 -10.42 9.57
N ALA A 20 -25.42 -10.81 10.81
CA ALA A 20 -24.67 -10.00 11.77
C ALA A 20 -23.25 -9.67 11.26
N CYS A 21 -22.57 -10.65 10.67
CA CYS A 21 -21.26 -10.43 10.05
C CYS A 21 -21.33 -9.50 8.83
N ALA A 22 -22.37 -9.61 8.00
CA ALA A 22 -22.56 -8.72 6.86
C ALA A 22 -22.82 -7.27 7.30
N GLU A 23 -23.61 -7.08 8.36
CA GLU A 23 -23.89 -5.77 8.96
C GLU A 23 -22.62 -5.13 9.56
N ASP A 24 -21.83 -5.90 10.31
CA ASP A 24 -20.57 -5.42 10.87
C ASP A 24 -19.54 -5.06 9.79
N LEU A 25 -19.42 -5.90 8.75
CA LEU A 25 -18.54 -5.62 7.61
C LEU A 25 -18.97 -4.35 6.84
N ALA A 26 -20.27 -4.12 6.71
CA ALA A 26 -20.81 -2.92 6.06
C ALA A 26 -20.51 -1.65 6.89
N ALA A 27 -20.70 -1.72 8.21
CA ALA A 27 -20.37 -0.63 9.13
C ALA A 27 -18.87 -0.31 9.11
N GLU A 28 -18.02 -1.33 9.08
CA GLU A 28 -16.57 -1.13 9.02
C GLU A 28 -16.11 -0.55 7.67
N LYS A 29 -16.71 -1.00 6.56
CA LYS A 29 -16.49 -0.39 5.25
C LYS A 29 -16.90 1.08 5.23
N ALA A 30 -18.00 1.45 5.90
CA ALA A 30 -18.43 2.85 6.00
C ALA A 30 -17.43 3.69 6.80
N ARG A 31 -17.01 3.23 7.99
CA ARG A 31 -16.00 3.91 8.81
C ARG A 31 -14.67 4.09 8.06
N ARG A 32 -14.23 3.07 7.31
CA ARG A 32 -13.03 3.19 6.47
C ARG A 32 -13.18 4.24 5.37
N ARG A 33 -14.35 4.33 4.73
CA ARG A 33 -14.61 5.36 3.71
C ARG A 33 -14.57 6.77 4.27
N GLU A 34 -15.12 6.98 5.46
CA GLU A 34 -15.08 8.27 6.15
C GLU A 34 -13.64 8.67 6.51
N ARG A 35 -12.81 7.72 6.96
CA ARG A 35 -11.45 8.00 7.44
C ARG A 35 -10.41 8.09 6.32
N TYR A 36 -10.54 7.28 5.28
CA TYR A 36 -9.51 7.12 4.24
C TYR A 36 -9.99 7.53 2.84
N GLY A 37 -11.25 7.94 2.69
CA GLY A 37 -11.83 8.34 1.41
C GLY A 37 -12.47 7.19 0.63
N GLN A 38 -12.93 7.48 -0.58
CA GLN A 38 -13.59 6.51 -1.44
C GLN A 38 -12.60 5.38 -1.80
N PRO A 39 -13.02 4.09 -1.72
CA PRO A 39 -12.13 3.01 -2.07
C PRO A 39 -11.81 3.11 -3.57
N PRO A 40 -10.62 2.68 -4.00
CA PRO A 40 -10.30 2.59 -5.43
C PRO A 40 -11.40 1.79 -6.14
N GLY A 41 -11.59 2.07 -7.44
CA GLY A 41 -12.49 1.32 -8.29
C GLY A 41 -12.11 -0.16 -8.36
N SER A 42 -12.76 -0.92 -9.24
CA SER A 42 -12.32 -2.30 -9.46
C SER A 42 -10.83 -2.34 -9.84
N ALA A 43 -10.12 -3.41 -9.46
CA ALA A 43 -8.70 -3.57 -9.78
C ALA A 43 -8.42 -3.40 -11.28
N ALA A 44 -9.35 -3.85 -12.13
CA ALA A 44 -9.29 -3.66 -13.57
C ALA A 44 -9.39 -2.20 -14.01
N GLU A 45 -10.24 -1.39 -13.36
CA GLU A 45 -10.36 0.04 -13.64
C GLU A 45 -9.14 0.82 -13.17
N GLU A 46 -8.57 0.48 -12.01
CA GLU A 46 -7.33 1.11 -11.54
C GLU A 46 -6.12 0.74 -12.40
N LEU A 47 -6.04 -0.51 -12.89
CA LEU A 47 -5.02 -0.92 -13.84
C LEU A 47 -5.14 -0.13 -15.15
N ARG A 48 -6.36 0.09 -15.64
CA ARG A 48 -6.62 0.90 -16.85
C ARG A 48 -6.18 2.35 -16.64
N LYS A 49 -6.56 2.97 -15.51
CA LYS A 49 -6.13 4.34 -15.15
C LYS A 49 -4.61 4.46 -15.03
N LEU A 50 -3.94 3.46 -14.46
CA LEU A 50 -2.48 3.43 -14.36
C LEU A 50 -1.83 3.39 -15.74
N VAL A 51 -2.32 2.50 -16.62
CA VAL A 51 -1.83 2.40 -18.00
C VAL A 51 -2.05 3.70 -18.78
N ASP A 52 -3.21 4.34 -18.60
CA ASP A 52 -3.53 5.63 -19.23
C ASP A 52 -2.58 6.74 -18.72
N ALA A 53 -2.37 6.82 -17.40
CA ALA A 53 -1.47 7.81 -16.79
C ALA A 53 0.00 7.63 -17.23
N VAL A 54 0.46 6.37 -17.34
CA VAL A 54 1.81 6.06 -17.85
C VAL A 54 1.92 6.43 -19.33
N SER A 55 0.90 6.13 -20.14
CA SER A 55 0.87 6.46 -21.57
C SER A 55 0.90 7.98 -21.79
N GLU A 56 0.17 8.74 -20.99
CA GLU A 56 0.16 10.20 -21.03
C GLU A 56 1.51 10.80 -20.64
N LYS A 57 2.17 10.26 -19.59
CA LYS A 57 3.54 10.67 -19.23
C LYS A 57 4.56 10.34 -20.31
N LEU A 58 4.48 9.15 -20.92
CA LEU A 58 5.39 8.75 -21.99
C LEU A 58 5.21 9.61 -23.24
N SER A 59 3.97 9.96 -23.57
CA SER A 59 3.63 10.87 -24.67
C SER A 59 4.16 12.29 -24.43
N GLY A 60 4.08 12.78 -23.20
CA GLY A 60 4.67 14.07 -22.79
C GLY A 60 6.20 14.10 -22.86
N LEU A 61 6.87 12.96 -22.69
CA LEU A 61 8.32 12.80 -22.82
C LEU A 61 8.80 12.71 -24.28
N GLN A 62 7.94 12.23 -25.19
CA GLN A 62 8.27 12.10 -26.61
C GLN A 62 8.25 13.43 -27.39
N ALA A 63 7.65 14.48 -26.83
CA ALA A 63 7.44 15.74 -27.54
C ALA A 63 8.72 16.56 -27.87
N PRO A 64 9.86 16.46 -27.16
CA PRO A 64 11.09 17.15 -27.58
C PRO A 64 12.22 16.24 -28.10
N LEU A 65 12.17 14.92 -27.87
CA LEU A 65 13.31 14.02 -28.18
C LEU A 65 13.20 13.34 -29.55
N LEU A 66 12.03 13.39 -30.21
CA LEU A 66 11.81 12.78 -31.53
C LEU A 66 11.72 13.83 -32.64
N GLY A 67 12.63 14.79 -32.60
CA GLY A 67 12.85 15.72 -33.70
C GLY A 67 13.34 14.98 -34.94
N ALA A 68 12.44 14.86 -35.93
CA ALA A 68 12.71 14.90 -37.37
C ALA A 68 12.88 13.61 -38.21
N VAL A 69 12.84 12.37 -37.70
CA VAL A 69 12.88 11.19 -38.61
C VAL A 69 11.94 10.06 -38.14
N ALA A 70 10.92 9.78 -38.94
CA ALA A 70 10.05 8.59 -38.92
C ALA A 70 8.94 8.48 -37.85
N GLN A 71 8.00 9.42 -37.82
CA GLN A 71 6.75 9.29 -37.04
C GLN A 71 5.92 8.03 -37.42
N GLY A 72 5.93 7.60 -38.69
CA GLY A 72 5.17 6.43 -39.15
C GLY A 72 5.73 5.08 -38.71
N ALA A 73 7.07 4.94 -38.58
CA ALA A 73 7.69 3.69 -38.16
C ALA A 73 7.50 3.44 -36.65
N VAL A 74 7.61 4.51 -35.84
CA VAL A 74 7.45 4.45 -34.39
C VAL A 74 6.03 4.03 -34.00
N GLU A 75 4.99 4.58 -34.65
CA GLU A 75 3.61 4.19 -34.39
C GLU A 75 3.34 2.72 -34.68
N GLN A 76 3.91 2.18 -35.76
CA GLN A 76 3.75 0.76 -36.11
C GLN A 76 4.46 -0.15 -35.11
N THR A 77 5.69 0.19 -34.71
CA THR A 77 6.40 -0.55 -33.66
C THR A 77 5.66 -0.50 -32.33
N LEU A 78 5.09 0.65 -31.94
CA LEU A 78 4.30 0.76 -30.72
C LEU A 78 3.04 -0.11 -30.77
N LYS A 79 2.29 -0.05 -31.88
CA LYS A 79 1.12 -0.91 -32.09
C LYS A 79 1.49 -2.38 -32.05
N GLN A 80 2.66 -2.76 -32.58
CA GLN A 80 3.15 -4.13 -32.53
C GLN A 80 3.47 -4.57 -31.11
N VAL A 81 4.20 -3.76 -30.34
CA VAL A 81 4.54 -4.03 -28.93
C VAL A 81 3.28 -4.15 -28.07
N VAL A 82 2.30 -3.27 -28.24
CA VAL A 82 1.02 -3.35 -27.52
C VAL A 82 0.27 -4.64 -27.85
N ARG A 83 0.30 -5.07 -29.11
CA ARG A 83 -0.38 -6.30 -29.55
C ARG A 83 0.30 -7.55 -28.99
N GLU A 84 1.62 -7.58 -28.99
CA GLU A 84 2.41 -8.68 -28.41
C GLU A 84 2.25 -8.74 -26.90
N ALA A 85 2.29 -7.60 -26.22
CA ALA A 85 2.02 -7.52 -24.79
C ALA A 85 0.62 -8.05 -24.44
N LYS A 86 -0.41 -7.64 -25.18
CA LYS A 86 -1.77 -8.19 -25.01
C LYS A 86 -1.81 -9.70 -25.25
N ALA A 87 -1.21 -10.18 -26.33
CA ALA A 87 -1.20 -11.61 -26.65
C ALA A 87 -0.49 -12.47 -25.59
N ALA A 88 0.52 -11.93 -24.91
CA ALA A 88 1.22 -12.61 -23.83
C ALA A 88 0.44 -12.58 -22.49
N VAL A 89 -0.31 -11.51 -22.25
CA VAL A 89 -1.01 -11.26 -20.97
C VAL A 89 -2.41 -11.88 -20.93
N GLU A 90 -3.16 -11.85 -22.03
CA GLU A 90 -4.53 -12.41 -22.11
C GLU A 90 -4.62 -13.85 -21.58
N PRO A 91 -3.72 -14.79 -21.95
CA PRO A 91 -3.78 -16.17 -21.46
C PRO A 91 -3.51 -16.29 -19.95
N VAL A 92 -2.76 -15.35 -19.38
CA VAL A 92 -2.41 -15.31 -17.95
C VAL A 92 -3.58 -14.78 -17.15
N ILE A 93 -4.27 -13.76 -17.66
CA ILE A 93 -5.53 -13.25 -17.09
C ILE A 93 -6.58 -14.35 -17.06
N GLU A 94 -6.79 -15.05 -18.17
CA GLU A 94 -7.81 -16.10 -18.27
C GLU A 94 -7.51 -17.31 -17.38
N ARG A 95 -6.23 -17.70 -17.23
CA ARG A 95 -5.84 -18.87 -16.44
C ARG A 95 -5.65 -18.58 -14.94
N ASN A 96 -5.29 -17.36 -14.57
CA ASN A 96 -4.88 -17.03 -13.21
C ASN A 96 -5.42 -15.66 -12.77
N PRO A 97 -6.75 -15.48 -12.65
CA PRO A 97 -7.34 -14.22 -12.23
C PRO A 97 -6.84 -13.79 -10.84
N ASP A 98 -6.70 -14.73 -9.91
CA ASP A 98 -6.31 -14.49 -8.52
C ASP A 98 -4.86 -13.94 -8.38
N VAL A 99 -4.01 -14.13 -9.39
CA VAL A 99 -2.65 -13.58 -9.42
C VAL A 99 -2.68 -12.06 -9.51
N PHE A 100 -3.68 -11.48 -10.20
CA PHE A 100 -3.82 -10.04 -10.31
C PHE A 100 -4.25 -9.40 -8.98
N ASP A 101 -5.09 -10.09 -8.21
CA ASP A 101 -5.46 -9.65 -6.86
C ASP A 101 -4.24 -9.65 -5.93
N HIS A 102 -3.38 -10.67 -6.02
CA HIS A 102 -2.13 -10.74 -5.24
C HIS A 102 -1.14 -9.66 -5.67
N LEU A 103 -1.00 -9.41 -6.97
CA LEU A 103 -0.15 -8.34 -7.50
C LEU A 103 -0.65 -6.97 -7.06
N ALA A 104 -1.96 -6.74 -7.06
CA ALA A 104 -2.55 -5.49 -6.57
C ALA A 104 -2.31 -5.31 -5.07
N ALA A 105 -2.50 -6.36 -4.27
CA ALA A 105 -2.19 -6.35 -2.84
C ALA A 105 -0.71 -6.04 -2.58
N ALA A 106 0.20 -6.77 -3.22
CA ALA A 106 1.64 -6.58 -3.10
C ALA A 106 2.08 -5.18 -3.55
N GLY A 107 1.51 -4.63 -4.62
CA GLY A 107 1.77 -3.27 -5.08
C GLY A 107 1.35 -2.21 -4.05
N SER A 108 0.22 -2.42 -3.38
CA SER A 108 -0.25 -1.52 -2.32
C SER A 108 0.65 -1.53 -1.09
N GLU A 109 1.18 -2.71 -0.73
CA GLU A 109 2.16 -2.88 0.34
C GLU A 109 3.49 -2.20 0.00
N LEU A 110 3.98 -2.36 -1.23
CA LEU A 110 5.17 -1.67 -1.72
C LEU A 110 5.02 -0.13 -1.65
N LEU A 111 3.87 0.41 -2.06
CA LEU A 111 3.57 1.84 -1.95
C LEU A 111 3.46 2.32 -0.50
N ALA A 112 2.89 1.50 0.39
CA ALA A 112 2.83 1.81 1.81
C ALA A 112 4.24 1.83 2.44
N ALA A 113 5.07 0.84 2.12
CA ALA A 113 6.46 0.76 2.57
C ALA A 113 7.28 1.94 2.06
N TYR A 114 7.15 2.30 0.78
CA TYR A 114 7.81 3.48 0.21
C TYR A 114 7.41 4.77 0.93
N ARG A 115 6.11 5.00 1.16
CA ARG A 115 5.63 6.18 1.91
C ARG A 115 6.13 6.20 3.35
N SER A 116 6.20 5.04 4.01
CA SER A 116 6.76 4.93 5.35
C SER A 116 8.26 5.28 5.37
N ALA A 117 9.02 4.74 4.41
CA ALA A 117 10.43 5.04 4.27
C ALA A 117 10.66 6.53 3.96
N ALA A 118 9.95 7.11 2.99
CA ALA A 118 10.05 8.52 2.64
C ALA A 118 9.64 9.44 3.80
N GLY A 119 8.51 9.17 4.47
CA GLY A 119 8.06 9.93 5.63
C GLY A 119 9.03 9.86 6.81
N SER A 120 9.70 8.72 7.01
CA SER A 120 10.74 8.60 8.05
C SER A 120 11.96 9.51 7.78
N GLN A 121 12.31 9.73 6.50
CA GLN A 121 13.38 10.64 6.10
C GLN A 121 12.96 12.10 6.29
N GLU A 122 11.74 12.46 5.90
CA GLU A 122 11.16 13.80 6.13
C GLU A 122 11.10 14.16 7.62
N SER A 123 10.67 13.21 8.46
CA SER A 123 10.61 13.36 9.92
C SER A 123 11.99 13.63 10.52
N ARG A 124 13.02 12.96 10.01
CA ARG A 124 14.39 13.02 10.54
C ARG A 124 15.04 14.37 10.24
N TRP A 125 14.81 14.94 9.05
CA TRP A 125 15.34 16.27 8.70
C TRP A 125 14.52 17.43 9.26
N THR A 126 13.22 17.26 9.49
CA THR A 126 12.38 18.30 10.13
C THR A 126 12.57 18.39 11.65
N ARG A 127 12.87 17.26 12.31
CA ARG A 127 13.14 17.23 13.77
C ARG A 127 14.54 17.75 14.14
N GLY A 128 15.52 17.67 13.21
CA GLY A 128 16.88 18.17 13.41
C GLY A 128 17.02 19.69 13.59
N GLY A 129 15.94 20.47 13.43
CA GLY A 129 15.92 21.91 13.70
C GLY A 129 15.38 22.31 15.08
N ALA A 130 14.81 21.38 15.85
CA ALA A 130 14.17 21.69 17.15
C ALA A 130 15.08 21.46 18.37
N ASP A 131 16.11 20.61 18.25
CA ASP A 131 16.94 20.19 19.41
C ASP A 131 18.23 21.03 19.59
N GLY A 132 18.38 22.15 18.85
CA GLY A 132 19.56 23.01 18.90
C GLY A 132 19.51 24.19 19.88
N ALA A 133 18.44 24.35 20.67
CA ALA A 133 18.23 25.53 21.53
C ALA A 133 17.91 25.17 22.99
N ALA A 134 18.70 24.30 23.61
CA ALA A 134 18.69 24.11 25.05
C ALA A 134 20.10 23.78 25.57
N GLY A 135 21.02 24.73 25.42
CA GLY A 135 22.26 24.75 26.19
C GLY A 135 22.07 25.56 27.47
N ASP A 136 22.12 24.91 28.63
CA ASP A 136 23.05 25.25 29.72
C ASP A 136 23.05 24.15 30.81
N PRO A 137 24.19 23.52 31.14
CA PRO A 137 24.32 22.52 32.20
C PRO A 137 24.90 23.15 33.47
N ALA A 138 24.05 23.44 34.46
CA ALA A 138 24.54 23.74 35.80
C ALA A 138 23.51 23.33 36.87
N ARG A 139 23.80 22.26 37.62
CA ARG A 139 23.94 22.24 39.09
C ARG A 139 23.77 20.82 39.68
N GLY A 140 24.90 20.20 40.01
CA GLY A 140 25.15 19.51 41.28
C GLY A 140 24.46 18.17 41.60
N GLY A 141 25.21 17.08 41.44
CA GLY A 141 25.75 16.33 42.59
C GLY A 141 24.94 15.18 43.22
N ASP A 142 25.54 13.98 43.12
CA ASP A 142 25.84 13.04 44.23
C ASP A 142 25.14 11.65 44.24
N ARG A 143 25.99 10.61 44.16
CA ARG A 143 25.86 9.14 44.43
C ARG A 143 24.92 8.34 43.52
N GLY A 144 25.32 7.25 42.86
CA GLY A 144 26.51 6.40 42.96
C GLY A 144 26.05 4.96 42.74
N ASP A 145 26.45 4.34 41.63
CA ASP A 145 26.82 2.92 41.57
C ASP A 145 27.49 2.64 40.21
N GLU A 146 28.61 1.93 40.27
CA GLU A 146 29.60 1.81 39.20
C GLU A 146 29.72 0.33 38.82
N GLY A 147 29.55 0.02 37.53
CA GLY A 147 29.78 -1.32 36.96
C GLY A 147 29.85 -1.26 35.44
N PRO A 148 30.76 -2.02 34.79
CA PRO A 148 31.93 -1.42 34.13
C PRO A 148 31.80 -1.20 32.63
N SER A 149 32.49 -0.15 32.18
CA SER A 149 32.81 0.14 30.78
C SER A 149 33.77 -0.90 30.18
N ALA A 150 33.50 -1.32 28.95
CA ALA A 150 34.54 -1.80 28.04
C ALA A 150 34.14 -1.45 26.60
N GLY A 151 34.63 -0.30 26.13
CA GLY A 151 34.68 0.01 24.71
C GLY A 151 35.88 -0.70 24.09
N GLU A 152 35.66 -1.36 22.96
CA GLU A 152 36.72 -1.70 22.02
C GLU A 152 36.60 -0.77 20.81
N HIS A 153 37.61 0.07 20.65
CA HIS A 153 37.91 0.77 19.41
C HIS A 153 38.45 -0.26 18.41
N ILE A 154 37.82 -0.35 17.23
CA ILE A 154 38.33 -1.16 16.12
C ILE A 154 39.14 -0.21 15.23
N ASP A 155 40.46 -0.34 15.28
CA ASP A 155 41.35 0.23 14.26
C ASP A 155 41.33 -0.68 13.02
N LEU A 156 41.17 -0.06 11.86
CA LEU A 156 41.21 -0.72 10.55
C LEU A 156 42.53 -0.34 9.87
N ASP A 157 43.38 -1.34 9.66
CA ASP A 157 44.57 -1.27 8.79
C ASP A 157 44.19 -1.26 7.30
#